data_AF-A0A384DLB1-F1
#
_entry.id   AF-A0A384DLB1-F1
#
_cell.length_a   1.000
_cell.length_b   1.000
_cell.length_c   1.000
_cell.angle_alpha   90.00
_cell.angle_beta   90.00
_cell.angle_gamma   90.00
#
_symmetry.space_group_name_H-M   'P 1'
#
loop_
_entity.id
_entity.type
_entity.pdbx_description
1 polymer ?
#
loop_
_entity_poly.entity_id
_entity_poly.type
_entity_poly.pdbx_seq_one_letter_code
_entity_poly.pdbx_strand_id
1 'polypeptide(L)'
;MAGAHSAPDLHPSAQSLRPPLPAGIWVWSGSPTHPDLGRALCIDCSFSWQVVDGTPCSPDSSSVCVQGRCIHAGCDRVIGSKKKFDKCMVCGGDGSSCTKQSGSFRKFRYGYNNVVTIPAGATHILVRQQGAPGVRSLYLALKLPDGSYALNGEYTLMPSPTDVVLPG
;
A
#
# COMPACT_ATOMS: atom_id res chain seq x y z
N MET A 1 20.09 -10.65 34.49
CA MET A 1 19.12 -11.38 33.64
C MET A 1 18.22 -10.34 33.01
N ALA A 2 18.34 -10.08 31.71
CA ALA A 2 17.47 -9.13 31.02
C ALA A 2 16.15 -9.84 30.69
N GLY A 3 15.07 -9.43 31.34
CA GLY A 3 13.73 -9.96 31.08
C GLY A 3 13.27 -9.55 29.68
N ALA A 4 13.02 -10.52 28.83
CA ALA A 4 12.31 -10.30 27.57
C ALA A 4 10.85 -9.96 27.91
N HIS A 5 10.51 -8.67 27.89
CA HIS A 5 9.12 -8.24 27.94
C HIS A 5 8.49 -8.50 26.57
N SER A 6 7.63 -9.52 26.49
CA SER A 6 6.80 -9.78 25.32
C SER A 6 5.86 -8.60 25.09
N ALA A 7 5.95 -7.97 23.93
CA ALA A 7 5.02 -6.90 23.54
C ALA A 7 3.61 -7.49 23.29
N PRO A 8 2.52 -6.76 23.63
CA PRO A 8 1.16 -7.19 23.33
C PRO A 8 0.95 -7.35 21.83
N ASP A 9 0.12 -8.33 21.45
CA ASP A 9 -0.11 -8.78 20.09
C ASP A 9 -0.47 -7.64 19.12
N LEU A 10 0.51 -7.23 18.31
CA LEU A 10 0.31 -6.30 17.20
C LEU A 10 -0.69 -6.87 16.18
N HIS A 11 -1.86 -6.22 16.11
CA HIS A 11 -2.82 -6.36 15.01
C HIS A 11 -2.13 -6.00 13.67
N PRO A 12 -2.41 -6.71 12.55
CA PRO A 12 -1.54 -6.74 11.37
C PRO A 12 -1.58 -5.51 10.43
N SER A 13 -2.03 -4.34 10.90
CA SER A 13 -2.42 -3.23 10.02
C SER A 13 -1.28 -2.44 9.35
N ALA A 14 -0.01 -2.79 9.56
CA ALA A 14 1.16 -1.99 9.15
C ALA A 14 2.28 -2.80 8.47
N GLN A 15 1.92 -3.81 7.66
CA GLN A 15 2.90 -4.53 6.84
C GLN A 15 2.49 -4.46 5.38
N SER A 16 2.87 -3.37 4.72
CA SER A 16 3.09 -3.22 3.28
C SER A 16 2.48 -4.32 2.38
N LEU A 17 1.29 -4.02 1.85
CA LEU A 17 0.82 -4.34 0.49
C LEU A 17 1.11 -5.76 -0.05
N ARG A 18 1.11 -6.82 0.75
CA ARG A 18 0.90 -8.19 0.20
C ARG A 18 -0.58 -8.33 -0.08
N PRO A 19 -1.01 -8.24 -1.35
CA PRO A 19 -2.42 -8.37 -1.62
C PRO A 19 -2.81 -9.82 -1.32
N PRO A 20 -3.80 -10.06 -0.44
CA PRO A 20 -4.24 -11.41 -0.10
C PRO A 20 -4.92 -12.10 -1.29
N LEU A 21 -5.48 -11.29 -2.21
CA LEU A 21 -6.05 -11.72 -3.47
C LEU A 21 -5.35 -11.04 -4.67
N PRO A 22 -5.42 -11.60 -5.88
CA PRO A 22 -4.86 -10.95 -7.06
C PRO A 22 -5.51 -9.59 -7.32
N ALA A 23 -4.80 -8.62 -7.87
CA ALA A 23 -5.39 -7.34 -8.27
C ALA A 23 -4.95 -6.96 -9.68
N GLY A 24 -5.85 -6.40 -10.49
CA GLY A 24 -5.53 -5.97 -11.84
C GLY A 24 -5.10 -4.51 -11.87
N ILE A 25 -3.95 -4.22 -12.48
CA ILE A 25 -3.59 -2.86 -12.91
C ILE A 25 -4.15 -2.65 -14.30
N TRP A 26 -4.91 -1.57 -14.45
CA TRP A 26 -5.51 -1.14 -15.70
C TRP A 26 -5.01 0.24 -16.06
N VAL A 27 -4.99 0.54 -17.36
CA VAL A 27 -4.80 1.89 -17.88
C VAL A 27 -6.08 2.30 -18.57
N TRP A 28 -6.58 3.46 -18.18
CA TRP A 28 -7.75 4.06 -18.76
C TRP A 28 -7.36 5.25 -19.63
N SER A 29 -7.90 5.27 -20.86
CA SER A 29 -7.80 6.43 -21.75
C SER A 29 -9.19 7.03 -21.98
N GLY A 30 -9.39 8.28 -21.60
CA GLY A 30 -10.65 9.01 -21.75
C GLY A 30 -10.67 10.33 -20.99
N SER A 31 -11.71 11.13 -21.20
CA SER A 31 -11.95 12.34 -20.41
C SER A 31 -12.65 11.98 -19.11
N PRO A 32 -12.15 12.43 -17.94
CA PRO A 32 -12.83 12.21 -16.66
C PRO A 32 -14.18 12.89 -16.62
N THR A 33 -15.18 12.14 -16.18
CA THR A 33 -16.43 12.72 -15.72
C THR A 33 -16.14 13.35 -14.36
N HIS A 34 -16.19 14.67 -14.28
CA HIS A 34 -15.95 15.41 -13.04
C HIS A 34 -17.08 15.08 -12.05
N PRO A 35 -16.83 14.40 -10.91
CA PRO A 35 -17.81 14.33 -9.84
C PRO A 35 -17.82 15.70 -9.16
N ASP A 36 -19.00 16.24 -8.87
CA ASP A 36 -19.14 17.47 -8.09
C ASP A 36 -18.32 17.38 -6.79
N LEU A 37 -17.41 18.33 -6.59
CA LEU A 37 -16.53 18.42 -5.43
C LEU A 37 -17.35 18.79 -4.18
N GLY A 38 -17.98 17.77 -3.58
CA GLY A 38 -18.52 17.80 -2.23
C GLY A 38 -17.39 17.91 -1.21
N ARG A 39 -17.45 18.96 -0.40
CA ARG A 39 -16.54 19.30 0.71
C ARG A 39 -16.28 18.10 1.64
N ALA A 40 -15.01 17.85 1.97
CA ALA A 40 -14.62 17.22 3.22
C ALA A 40 -13.90 18.27 4.08
N LEU A 41 -14.55 18.63 5.19
CA LEU A 41 -14.02 19.52 6.22
C LEU A 41 -12.95 18.78 7.01
N CYS A 42 -11.74 19.33 7.11
CA CYS A 42 -10.87 19.00 8.24
C CYS A 42 -11.41 19.74 9.46
N ILE A 43 -12.23 19.05 10.26
CA ILE A 43 -12.47 19.48 11.63
C ILE A 43 -11.18 19.17 12.40
N ASP A 44 -10.63 20.23 12.97
CA ASP A 44 -9.52 20.26 13.91
C ASP A 44 -9.50 19.03 14.85
N CYS A 45 -8.40 18.27 14.82
CA CYS A 45 -8.11 17.24 15.82
C CYS A 45 -7.06 17.77 16.78
N SER A 46 -7.43 18.73 17.64
CA SER A 46 -6.81 18.82 18.97
C SER A 46 -7.29 17.63 19.79
N PHE A 47 -6.54 16.53 19.75
CA PHE A 47 -6.80 15.40 20.63
C PHE A 47 -5.48 14.80 21.14
N SER A 48 -5.20 15.06 22.42
CA SER A 48 -4.14 14.41 23.19
C SER A 48 -4.59 12.98 23.53
N TRP A 49 -4.41 12.05 22.60
CA TRP A 49 -4.48 10.62 22.91
C TRP A 49 -3.06 10.09 23.09
N GLN A 50 -2.75 9.59 24.30
CA GLN A 50 -1.67 8.63 24.43
C GLN A 50 -2.09 7.37 23.67
N VAL A 51 -1.30 7.01 22.67
CA VAL A 51 -1.53 5.83 21.84
C VAL A 51 -1.18 4.58 22.67
N VAL A 52 -2.02 3.55 22.60
CA VAL A 52 -1.80 2.28 23.32
C VAL A 52 -0.44 1.69 22.95
N ASP A 53 0.30 1.22 23.96
CA ASP A 53 1.59 0.58 23.78
C ASP A 53 1.49 -0.59 22.79
N GLY A 54 2.45 -0.66 21.86
CA GLY A 54 2.45 -1.62 20.76
C GLY A 54 1.80 -1.14 19.48
N THR A 55 1.15 0.03 19.45
CA THR A 55 0.60 0.57 18.19
C THR A 55 1.71 0.92 17.19
N PRO A 56 1.65 0.48 15.91
CA PRO A 56 2.63 0.86 14.90
C PRO A 56 2.71 2.39 14.73
N CYS A 57 3.92 2.93 14.72
CA CYS A 57 4.15 4.37 14.55
C CYS A 57 3.94 4.86 13.11
N SER A 58 4.08 3.97 12.13
CA SER A 58 3.84 4.27 10.72
C SER A 58 3.46 2.99 9.98
N PRO A 59 2.66 3.05 8.91
CA PRO A 59 2.23 1.88 8.13
C PRO A 59 3.38 1.07 7.52
N ASP A 60 4.54 1.70 7.32
CA ASP A 60 5.72 1.08 6.68
C ASP A 60 6.88 0.83 7.66
N SER A 61 6.69 1.12 8.96
CA SER A 61 7.73 0.96 9.97
C SER A 61 7.38 -0.13 10.96
N SER A 62 8.38 -0.91 11.36
CA SER A 62 8.28 -1.83 12.50
C SER A 62 8.40 -1.12 13.86
N SER A 63 8.50 0.21 13.88
CA SER A 63 8.53 0.99 15.12
C SER A 63 7.15 1.02 15.78
N VAL A 64 7.13 0.94 17.11
CA VAL A 64 5.90 0.90 17.91
C VAL A 64 5.91 1.99 18.97
N CYS A 65 4.73 2.49 19.33
CA CYS A 65 4.56 3.40 20.43
C CYS A 65 4.76 2.64 21.75
N VAL A 66 5.62 3.15 22.64
CA VAL A 66 5.77 2.69 24.03
C VAL A 66 5.88 3.94 24.89
N GLN A 67 4.95 4.12 25.83
CA GLN A 67 4.88 5.28 26.72
C GLN A 67 4.90 6.62 25.95
N GLY A 68 4.18 6.68 24.84
CA GLY A 68 4.10 7.89 24.00
C GLY A 68 5.35 8.18 23.16
N ARG A 69 6.31 7.25 23.08
CA ARG A 69 7.51 7.38 22.24
C ARG A 69 7.56 6.27 21.21
N CYS A 70 7.97 6.62 19.99
CA CYS A 70 8.23 5.62 18.96
C CYS A 70 9.57 4.93 19.20
N ILE A 71 9.51 3.63 19.48
CA ILE A 71 10.67 2.77 19.71
C ILE A 71 10.79 1.78 18.57
N HIS A 72 12.01 1.58 18.06
CA HIS A 72 12.27 0.61 17.00
C HIS A 72 12.10 -0.83 17.51
N ALA A 73 11.21 -1.60 16.89
CA ALA A 73 11.18 -3.05 16.99
C ALA A 73 11.63 -3.68 15.67
N GLY A 74 12.22 -4.87 15.73
CA GLY A 74 12.52 -5.66 14.54
C GLY A 74 11.25 -6.20 13.90
N CYS A 75 11.37 -6.78 12.70
CA CYS A 75 10.24 -7.44 12.02
C CYS A 75 9.64 -8.63 12.82
N ASP A 76 10.39 -9.15 13.79
CA ASP A 76 10.01 -10.20 14.72
C ASP A 76 9.28 -9.66 15.97
N ARG A 77 8.89 -8.37 15.95
CA ARG A 77 8.16 -7.68 17.03
C ARG A 77 8.95 -7.54 18.33
N VAL A 78 10.26 -7.72 18.29
CA VAL A 78 11.14 -7.57 19.45
C VAL A 78 11.78 -6.18 19.45
N ILE A 79 11.59 -5.43 20.53
CA ILE A 79 12.19 -4.09 20.72
C ILE A 79 13.73 -4.22 20.69
N GLY A 80 14.39 -3.37 19.89
CA GLY A 80 15.84 -3.40 19.72
C GLY A 80 16.39 -4.56 18.88
N SER A 81 15.53 -5.45 18.37
CA SER A 81 15.93 -6.46 17.39
C SER A 81 16.39 -5.80 16.10
N LYS A 82 17.50 -6.32 15.55
CA LYS A 82 18.06 -5.84 14.28
C LYS A 82 17.47 -6.58 13.07
N LYS A 83 16.55 -7.53 13.27
CA LYS A 83 15.95 -8.27 12.17
C LYS A 83 15.06 -7.36 11.33
N LYS A 84 15.19 -7.47 10.02
CA LYS A 84 14.41 -6.70 9.03
C LYS A 84 13.70 -7.66 8.08
N PHE A 85 12.63 -7.19 7.48
CA PHE A 85 12.03 -7.88 6.35
C PHE A 85 13.01 -7.86 5.17
N ASP A 86 13.11 -8.99 4.48
CA ASP A 86 13.81 -9.06 3.20
C ASP A 86 12.94 -8.53 2.05
N LYS A 87 13.45 -8.58 0.82
CA LYS A 87 12.72 -8.14 -0.39
C LYS A 87 11.43 -8.94 -0.67
N CYS A 88 11.29 -10.12 -0.06
CA CYS A 88 10.14 -11.01 -0.15
C CYS A 88 9.14 -10.80 1.00
N MET A 89 9.36 -9.81 1.87
CA MET A 89 8.61 -9.61 3.13
C MET A 89 8.67 -10.80 4.09
N VAL A 90 9.79 -11.53 4.11
CA VAL A 90 10.08 -12.55 5.13
C VAL A 90 10.98 -11.94 6.19
N CYS A 91 10.57 -12.06 7.46
CA CYS A 91 11.36 -11.51 8.57
C CYS A 91 12.65 -12.30 8.76
N GLY A 92 13.80 -11.63 8.63
CA GLY A 92 15.11 -12.29 8.67
C GLY A 92 15.38 -13.22 7.48
N GLY A 93 14.62 -13.07 6.39
CA GLY A 93 14.83 -13.83 5.16
C GLY A 93 16.10 -13.42 4.42
N ASP A 94 16.52 -14.27 3.50
CA ASP A 94 17.69 -14.09 2.63
C ASP A 94 17.32 -13.61 1.21
N GLY A 95 16.02 -13.42 0.94
CA GLY A 95 15.51 -13.04 -0.38
C GLY A 95 15.48 -14.17 -1.41
N SER A 96 15.56 -15.43 -1.01
CA SER A 96 15.49 -16.58 -1.93
C SER A 96 14.05 -17.05 -2.21
N SER A 97 13.08 -16.68 -1.37
CA SER A 97 11.70 -17.19 -1.44
C SER A 97 10.81 -16.52 -2.50
N CYS A 98 11.34 -15.56 -3.27
CA CYS A 98 10.60 -14.85 -4.30
C CYS A 98 11.51 -14.42 -5.45
N THR A 99 10.90 -14.18 -6.62
CA THR A 99 11.59 -13.69 -7.82
C THR A 99 11.07 -12.32 -8.23
N LYS A 100 11.93 -11.50 -8.82
CA LYS A 100 11.55 -10.19 -9.35
C LYS A 100 10.88 -10.36 -10.71
N GLN A 101 9.70 -9.79 -10.87
CA GLN A 101 9.00 -9.70 -12.15
C GLN A 101 9.01 -8.25 -12.65
N SER A 102 9.23 -8.04 -13.95
CA SER A 102 9.24 -6.71 -14.56
C SER A 102 8.72 -6.76 -15.99
N GLY A 103 8.01 -5.72 -16.41
CA GLY A 103 7.47 -5.62 -17.76
C GLY A 103 7.13 -4.17 -18.11
N SER A 104 6.73 -3.94 -19.37
CA SER A 104 6.24 -2.64 -19.82
C SER A 104 5.05 -2.81 -20.75
N PHE A 105 4.12 -1.86 -20.71
CA PHE A 105 2.92 -1.86 -21.52
C PHE A 105 2.86 -0.57 -22.33
N ARG A 106 2.66 -0.70 -23.65
CA ARG A 106 2.73 0.42 -24.61
C ARG A 106 1.55 0.50 -25.57
N LYS A 107 0.75 -0.57 -25.71
CA LYS A 107 -0.32 -0.68 -26.69
C LYS A 107 -1.67 -0.62 -25.98
N PHE A 108 -2.39 0.50 -26.11
CA PHE A 108 -3.71 0.68 -25.51
C PHE A 108 -4.76 1.01 -26.57
N ARG A 109 -6.03 0.77 -26.22
CA ARG A 109 -7.24 1.18 -26.94
C ARG A 109 -8.03 2.19 -26.09
N TYR A 110 -9.00 2.86 -26.68
CA TYR A 110 -9.92 3.72 -25.93
C TYR A 110 -10.62 2.92 -24.81
N GLY A 111 -10.80 3.51 -23.63
CA GLY A 111 -11.36 2.83 -22.45
C GLY A 111 -10.32 2.17 -21.54
N TYR A 112 -10.78 1.22 -20.71
CA TYR A 112 -9.95 0.48 -19.75
C TYR A 112 -9.23 -0.68 -20.43
N ASN A 113 -7.91 -0.74 -20.27
CA ASN A 113 -7.05 -1.78 -20.80
C ASN A 113 -6.37 -2.52 -19.64
N ASN A 114 -6.39 -3.84 -19.63
CA ASN A 114 -5.66 -4.62 -18.63
C ASN A 114 -4.16 -4.54 -18.96
N VAL A 115 -3.37 -4.12 -17.97
CA VAL A 115 -1.91 -4.00 -18.09
C VAL A 115 -1.23 -5.22 -17.51
N VAL A 116 -1.55 -5.55 -16.26
CA VAL A 116 -0.96 -6.68 -15.53
C VAL A 116 -1.84 -7.09 -14.37
N THR A 117 -1.91 -8.38 -14.09
CA THR A 117 -2.45 -8.90 -12.83
C THR A 117 -1.32 -9.02 -11.82
N ILE A 118 -1.44 -8.29 -10.72
CA ILE A 118 -0.62 -8.44 -9.52
C ILE A 118 -1.01 -9.77 -8.87
N PRO A 119 -0.08 -10.73 -8.75
CA PRO A 119 -0.38 -12.00 -8.09
C PRO A 119 -0.54 -11.79 -6.58
N ALA A 120 -1.35 -12.65 -5.95
CA ALA A 120 -1.48 -12.69 -4.50
C ALA A 120 -0.10 -12.87 -3.83
N GLY A 121 0.14 -12.16 -2.74
CA GLY A 121 1.41 -12.19 -2.02
C GLY A 121 2.58 -11.48 -2.69
N ALA A 122 2.37 -10.78 -3.82
CA ALA A 122 3.38 -9.89 -4.40
C ALA A 122 3.77 -8.79 -3.41
N THR A 123 5.04 -8.39 -3.44
CA THR A 123 5.62 -7.37 -2.53
C THR A 123 6.36 -6.33 -3.34
N HIS A 124 6.53 -5.12 -2.79
CA HIS A 124 7.33 -4.06 -3.42
C HIS A 124 6.90 -3.76 -4.87
N ILE A 125 5.59 -3.69 -5.10
CA ILE A 125 4.99 -3.45 -6.42
C ILE A 125 5.21 -1.99 -6.80
N LEU A 126 5.89 -1.75 -7.92
CA LEU A 126 6.11 -0.42 -8.48
C LEU A 126 5.55 -0.34 -9.89
N VAL A 127 4.49 0.45 -10.05
CA VAL A 127 3.91 0.77 -11.36
C VAL A 127 4.17 2.24 -11.65
N ARG A 128 4.82 2.52 -12.77
CA ARG A 128 5.11 3.88 -13.21
C ARG A 128 4.57 4.10 -14.61
N GLN A 129 3.71 5.08 -14.77
CA GLN A 129 3.32 5.56 -16.08
C GLN A 129 4.42 6.48 -16.62
N GLN A 130 5.23 5.96 -17.55
CA GLN A 130 6.24 6.73 -18.26
C GLN A 130 5.63 7.30 -19.54
N GLY A 131 5.21 8.55 -19.53
CA GLY A 131 4.63 9.23 -20.69
C GLY A 131 5.63 10.16 -21.39
N ALA A 132 5.54 10.26 -22.71
CA ALA A 132 6.09 11.41 -23.44
C ALA A 132 5.25 12.66 -23.09
N PRO A 133 5.87 13.85 -22.95
CA PRO A 133 5.13 15.09 -22.75
C PRO A 133 4.03 15.23 -23.80
N GLY A 134 2.76 15.34 -23.38
CA GLY A 134 1.62 15.56 -24.29
C GLY A 134 0.57 14.44 -24.35
N VAL A 135 0.85 13.22 -23.87
CA VAL A 135 -0.20 12.19 -23.69
C VAL A 135 -0.93 12.46 -22.37
N ARG A 136 -1.83 13.45 -22.38
CA ARG A 136 -2.46 14.05 -21.19
C ARG A 136 -3.67 13.28 -20.63
N SER A 137 -3.98 12.10 -21.17
CA SER A 137 -5.26 11.41 -20.88
C SER A 137 -5.11 9.91 -20.67
N LEU A 138 -4.00 9.48 -20.06
CA LEU A 138 -3.83 8.11 -19.58
C LEU A 138 -3.76 8.12 -18.06
N TYR A 139 -4.54 7.25 -17.42
CA TYR A 139 -4.64 7.16 -15.98
C TYR A 139 -4.54 5.70 -15.54
N LEU A 140 -3.78 5.44 -14.48
CA LEU A 140 -3.75 4.12 -13.86
C LEU A 140 -5.01 3.89 -13.04
N ALA A 141 -5.52 2.67 -13.07
CA ALA A 141 -6.63 2.20 -12.27
C ALA A 141 -6.29 0.84 -11.64
N LEU A 142 -6.88 0.57 -10.47
CA LEU A 142 -6.70 -0.66 -9.74
C LEU A 142 -8.06 -1.35 -9.61
N LYS A 143 -8.18 -2.54 -10.20
CA LYS A 143 -9.40 -3.35 -10.23
C LYS A 143 -9.21 -4.58 -9.34
N LEU A 144 -10.19 -4.85 -8.49
CA LEU A 144 -10.23 -5.99 -7.58
C LEU A 144 -10.81 -7.24 -8.29
N PRO A 145 -10.62 -8.45 -7.73
CA PRO A 145 -11.15 -9.70 -8.30
C PRO A 145 -12.66 -9.72 -8.50
N ASP A 146 -13.41 -9.06 -7.61
CA ASP A 146 -14.86 -8.96 -7.64
C ASP A 146 -15.39 -8.03 -8.75
N GLY A 147 -14.48 -7.37 -9.47
CA GLY A 147 -14.80 -6.44 -10.54
C GLY A 147 -14.93 -4.99 -10.11
N SER A 148 -14.90 -4.69 -8.82
CA SER A 148 -14.89 -3.32 -8.30
C SER A 148 -13.53 -2.64 -8.51
N TYR A 149 -13.50 -1.31 -8.40
CA TYR A 149 -12.26 -0.52 -8.53
C TYR A 149 -11.87 0.08 -7.19
N ALA A 150 -10.63 -0.16 -6.80
CA ALA A 150 -10.04 0.43 -5.61
C ALA A 150 -9.31 1.75 -5.92
N LEU A 151 -9.01 2.02 -7.19
CA LEU A 151 -8.47 3.29 -7.68
C LEU A 151 -8.96 3.58 -9.10
N ASN A 152 -9.42 4.81 -9.35
CA ASN A 152 -9.77 5.35 -10.67
C ASN A 152 -10.71 4.45 -11.51
N GLY A 153 -11.81 4.01 -10.90
CA GLY A 153 -12.90 3.28 -11.56
C GLY A 153 -14.02 4.17 -12.07
N GLU A 154 -14.96 3.58 -12.82
CA GLU A 154 -16.19 4.26 -13.26
C GLU A 154 -15.94 5.64 -13.91
N TYR A 155 -14.84 5.77 -14.67
CA TYR A 155 -14.44 7.00 -15.35
C TYR A 155 -14.19 8.21 -14.42
N THR A 156 -14.04 7.95 -13.13
CA THR A 156 -13.74 8.94 -12.08
C THR A 156 -12.26 8.93 -11.74
N LEU A 157 -11.68 10.12 -11.55
CA LEU A 157 -10.29 10.28 -11.14
C LEU A 157 -10.17 10.75 -9.70
N MET A 158 -9.30 10.08 -8.96
CA MET A 158 -8.79 10.58 -7.70
C MET A 158 -7.74 11.66 -7.99
N PRO A 159 -7.97 12.92 -7.57
CA PRO A 159 -7.08 14.03 -7.91
C PRO A 159 -5.81 14.08 -7.04
N SER A 160 -5.76 13.31 -5.94
CA SER A 160 -4.67 13.30 -4.97
C SER A 160 -4.10 11.90 -4.74
N PRO A 161 -2.83 11.80 -4.29
CA PRO A 161 -2.28 10.55 -3.75
C PRO A 161 -3.25 9.94 -2.73
N THR A 162 -3.49 8.65 -2.84
CA THR A 162 -4.46 7.93 -2.03
C THR A 162 -3.87 6.59 -1.62
N ASP A 163 -3.92 6.29 -0.33
CA ASP A 163 -3.61 4.96 0.18
C ASP A 163 -4.84 4.07 0.01
N VAL A 164 -4.65 2.93 -0.66
CA VAL A 164 -5.72 1.98 -0.96
C VAL A 164 -5.56 0.76 -0.08
N VAL A 165 -6.55 0.49 0.75
CA VAL A 165 -6.64 -0.75 1.53
C VAL A 165 -7.29 -1.82 0.68
N LEU A 166 -6.56 -2.90 0.40
CA LEU A 166 -7.10 -4.04 -0.34
C LEU A 166 -7.86 -4.97 0.61
N PRO A 167 -9.08 -5.40 0.26
CA PRO A 167 -9.81 -6.37 1.05
C PRO A 167 -9.04 -7.70 1.09
N GLY A 168 -9.09 -8.36 2.25
CA GLY A 168 -8.43 -9.64 2.51
C GLY A 168 -9.31 -10.67 3.15
#